data_AF-A0A357C6H3-F1
#
_entry.id   AF-A0A357C6H3-F1
#
_cell.length_a   1.000
_cell.length_b   1.000
_cell.length_c   1.000
_cell.angle_alpha   90.00
_cell.angle_beta   90.00
_cell.angle_gamma   90.00
#
_symmetry.space_group_name_H-M   'P 1'
#
loop_
_entity.id
_entity.type
_entity.pdbx_description
1 polymer ?
#
loop_
_entity_poly.entity_id
_entity_poly.type
_entity_poly.pdbx_seq_one_letter_code
_entity_poly.pdbx_strand_id
1 'polypeptide(L)'
;MIFYLDMNTVRVYIAGMKTWTPEEIKDFRKRLNLYQKDFSLKIGVTERYVIYLEKGVRQPSKTLKILLSMMETQENEKGKEVKKNVKRKIS
;
A
#
# COMPACT_ATOMS: atom_id res chain seq x y z
N MET A 1 -4.94 -14.99 -29.33
CA MET A 1 -4.88 -15.70 -28.03
C MET A 1 -4.02 -14.87 -27.06
N ILE A 2 -4.55 -13.74 -26.61
CA ILE A 2 -4.02 -13.04 -25.42
C ILE A 2 -5.05 -13.36 -24.35
N PHE A 3 -4.65 -14.23 -23.44
CA PHE A 3 -5.47 -14.69 -22.31
C PHE A 3 -6.00 -13.47 -21.56
N TYR A 4 -7.30 -13.52 -21.20
CA TYR A 4 -7.92 -12.63 -20.23
C TYR A 4 -7.06 -12.63 -18.96
N LEU A 5 -6.20 -11.62 -18.80
CA LEU A 5 -5.67 -11.29 -17.48
C LEU A 5 -6.87 -10.91 -16.65
N ASP A 6 -7.09 -11.65 -15.56
CA ASP A 6 -8.13 -11.35 -14.58
C ASP A 6 -8.15 -9.83 -14.30
N MET A 7 -9.35 -9.24 -14.30
CA MET A 7 -9.55 -7.79 -14.11
C MET A 7 -8.89 -7.30 -12.81
N ASN A 8 -8.76 -8.16 -11.80
CA ASN A 8 -8.00 -7.85 -10.59
C ASN A 8 -6.50 -7.70 -10.88
N THR A 9 -5.91 -8.62 -11.66
CA THR A 9 -4.50 -8.58 -12.06
C THR A 9 -4.18 -7.31 -12.83
N VAL A 10 -5.03 -6.92 -13.78
CA VAL A 10 -4.86 -5.68 -14.56
C VAL A 10 -4.95 -4.44 -13.67
N ARG A 11 -5.94 -4.39 -12.76
CA ARG A 11 -6.08 -3.29 -11.79
C ARG A 11 -4.86 -3.15 -10.89
N VAL A 12 -4.35 -4.26 -10.37
CA VAL A 12 -3.17 -4.27 -9.50
C VAL A 12 -1.91 -3.86 -10.26
N TYR A 13 -1.73 -4.30 -11.51
CA TYR A 13 -0.59 -3.87 -12.34
C TYR A 13 -0.64 -2.37 -12.64
N ILE A 14 -1.80 -1.83 -13.01
CA ILE A 14 -1.98 -0.39 -13.24
C ILE A 14 -1.72 0.39 -11.94
N ALA A 15 -2.23 -0.10 -10.81
CA ALA A 15 -1.98 0.50 -9.51
C ALA A 15 -0.51 0.40 -9.07
N GLY A 16 0.20 -0.67 -9.43
CA GLY A 16 1.64 -0.84 -9.16
C GLY A 16 2.54 0.01 -10.07
N MET A 17 2.02 0.48 -11.20
CA MET A 17 2.66 1.49 -12.04
C MET A 17 2.49 2.91 -11.47
N LYS A 18 1.66 3.10 -10.42
CA LYS A 18 1.59 4.36 -9.68
C LYS A 18 2.99 4.72 -9.15
N THR A 19 3.38 5.97 -9.35
CA THR A 19 4.57 6.52 -8.72
C THR A 19 4.25 6.82 -7.26
N TRP A 20 4.92 6.11 -6.36
CA TRP A 20 4.86 6.37 -4.92
C TRP A 20 5.87 7.46 -4.56
N THR A 21 5.39 8.60 -4.06
CA THR A 21 6.27 9.66 -3.55
C THR A 21 6.75 9.35 -2.12
N PRO A 22 7.86 9.96 -1.67
CA PRO A 22 8.33 9.82 -0.29
C PRO A 22 7.25 10.15 0.76
N GLU A 23 6.48 11.21 0.50
CA GLU A 23 5.38 11.67 1.35
C GLU A 23 4.24 10.66 1.38
N GLU A 24 3.86 10.10 0.23
CA GLU A 24 2.80 9.08 0.16
C GLU A 24 3.18 7.80 0.92
N ILE A 25 4.44 7.37 0.83
CA ILE A 25 4.94 6.21 1.57
C ILE A 25 4.85 6.48 3.08
N LYS A 26 5.28 7.66 3.51
CA LYS A 26 5.25 8.08 4.92
C LYS A 26 3.82 8.19 5.43
N ASP A 27 2.93 8.78 4.65
CA ASP A 27 1.53 8.95 5.02
C ASP A 27 0.81 7.61 5.06
N PHE A 28 1.08 6.72 4.09
CA PHE A 28 0.54 5.38 4.13
C PHE A 28 0.96 4.63 5.40
N ARG A 29 2.24 4.65 5.76
CA ARG A 29 2.71 4.06 7.02
C ARG A 29 1.99 4.66 8.24
N LYS A 30 1.83 5.98 8.29
CA LYS A 30 1.12 6.65 9.39
C LYS A 30 -0.36 6.26 9.45
N ARG A 31 -1.04 6.08 8.32
CA ARG A 31 -2.43 5.58 8.27
C ARG A 31 -2.55 4.17 8.82
N LEU A 32 -1.51 3.34 8.69
CA LEU A 32 -1.42 2.02 9.32
C LEU A 32 -1.06 2.08 10.81
N ASN A 33 -0.78 3.26 11.35
CA ASN A 33 -0.31 3.48 12.71
C ASN A 33 0.96 2.67 13.06
N LEU A 34 1.90 2.58 12.12
CA LEU A 34 3.15 1.82 12.28
C LEU A 34 4.37 2.73 12.45
N TYR A 35 5.31 2.30 13.29
CA TYR A 35 6.67 2.86 13.30
C TYR A 35 7.44 2.41 12.05
N GLN A 36 8.53 3.11 11.72
CA GLN A 36 9.36 2.78 10.55
C GLN A 36 9.91 1.35 10.60
N LYS A 37 10.32 0.90 11.80
CA LYS A 37 10.74 -0.48 12.06
C LYS A 37 9.63 -1.50 11.73
N ASP A 38 8.43 -1.33 12.28
CA ASP A 38 7.33 -2.27 12.07
C ASP A 38 6.86 -2.29 10.61
N PHE A 39 6.84 -1.12 9.98
CA PHE A 39 6.54 -1.02 8.56
C PHE A 39 7.59 -1.76 7.72
N SER A 40 8.87 -1.61 8.04
CA SER A 40 9.95 -2.29 7.32
C SER A 40 9.83 -3.80 7.38
N LEU A 41 9.48 -4.36 8.53
CA LEU A 41 9.19 -5.78 8.69
C LEU A 41 7.99 -6.19 7.85
N LYS A 42 6.93 -5.37 7.82
CA LYS A 42 5.70 -5.64 7.07
C LYS A 42 5.91 -5.67 5.55
N ILE A 43 6.78 -4.82 5.02
CA ILE A 43 7.09 -4.77 3.57
C ILE A 43 8.37 -5.54 3.20
N GLY A 44 8.98 -6.25 4.14
CA GLY A 44 10.12 -7.15 3.89
C GLY A 44 11.43 -6.45 3.51
N VAL A 45 11.68 -5.26 4.08
CA VAL A 45 12.92 -4.49 3.85
C VAL A 45 13.54 -4.04 5.17
N THR A 46 14.74 -3.45 5.12
CA THR A 46 15.36 -2.89 6.33
C THR A 46 14.73 -1.56 6.73
N GLU A 47 14.73 -1.25 8.03
CA GLU A 47 14.27 0.04 8.55
C GLU A 47 14.99 1.23 7.89
N ARG A 48 16.31 1.10 7.71
CA ARG A 48 17.12 2.10 7.00
C ARG A 48 16.61 2.36 5.58
N TYR A 49 16.19 1.31 4.87
CA TYR A 49 15.63 1.48 3.54
C TYR A 49 14.31 2.25 3.57
N VAL A 50 13.42 1.99 4.54
CA VAL A 50 12.20 2.79 4.76
C VAL A 50 12.54 4.26 5.00
N ILE A 51 13.53 4.56 5.86
CA ILE A 51 13.98 5.94 6.11
C ILE A 51 14.45 6.61 4.80
N TYR A 52 15.19 5.89 3.96
CA TYR A 52 15.64 6.43 2.67
C TYR A 52 14.50 6.63 1.66
N LEU A 53 13.49 5.76 1.67
CA LEU A 53 12.28 5.92 0.86
C LEU A 53 11.51 7.18 1.29
N GLU A 54 11.25 7.34 2.59
CA GLU A 54 10.49 8.50 3.13
C GLU A 54 11.24 9.84 3.03
N LYS A 55 12.57 9.80 2.87
CA LYS A 55 13.39 11.00 2.61
C LYS A 55 13.63 11.26 1.12
N GLY A 56 13.14 10.40 0.22
CA GLY A 56 13.39 10.51 -1.22
C GLY A 56 14.83 10.23 -1.66
N VAL A 57 15.68 9.72 -0.75
CA VAL A 57 17.06 9.31 -1.06
C VAL A 57 17.08 8.07 -1.95
N ARG A 58 16.07 7.21 -1.83
CA ARG A 58 15.90 6.01 -2.66
C ARG A 58 14.48 5.96 -3.23
N GLN A 59 14.38 5.35 -4.40
CA GLN A 59 13.10 5.04 -5.04
C GLN A 59 12.74 3.57 -4.81
N PRO A 60 11.46 3.24 -4.58
CA PRO A 60 11.03 1.86 -4.43
C PRO A 60 11.14 1.12 -5.77
N SER A 61 11.54 -0.16 -5.71
CA SER A 61 11.55 -1.04 -6.89
C SER A 61 10.14 -1.26 -7.44
N LYS A 62 10.03 -1.73 -8.69
CA LYS A 62 8.73 -2.06 -9.30
C LYS A 62 7.92 -3.05 -8.44
N THR A 63 8.58 -4.09 -7.95
CA THR A 63 7.95 -5.08 -7.05
C THR A 63 7.46 -4.45 -5.76
N LEU A 64 8.25 -3.55 -5.16
CA LEU A 64 7.83 -2.87 -3.93
C LEU A 64 6.65 -1.92 -4.17
N LYS A 65 6.60 -1.22 -5.31
CA LYS A 65 5.42 -0.39 -5.68
C LYS A 65 4.15 -1.23 -5.80
N ILE A 66 4.24 -2.40 -6.44
CA ILE A 66 3.11 -3.34 -6.55
C ILE A 66 2.65 -3.78 -5.15
N LEU A 67 3.58 -4.18 -4.28
CA LEU A 67 3.28 -4.58 -2.91
C LEU A 67 2.57 -3.45 -2.13
N LEU A 68 3.10 -2.23 -2.18
CA LEU A 68 2.50 -1.07 -1.52
C LEU A 68 1.07 -0.80 -2.03
N SER A 69 0.86 -0.84 -3.35
CA SER A 69 -0.47 -0.62 -3.95
C SER A 69 -1.47 -1.73 -3.61
N MET A 70 -1.03 -2.99 -3.54
CA MET A 70 -1.85 -4.11 -3.07
C MET A 70 -2.28 -3.90 -1.61
N MET A 71 -1.32 -3.57 -0.74
CA MET A 71 -1.60 -3.33 0.68
C MET A 71 -2.52 -2.13 0.89
N GLU A 72 -2.32 -1.03 0.16
CA GLU A 72 -3.19 0.16 0.25
C GLU A 72 -4.64 -0.19 -0.14
N THR A 73 -4.82 -1.02 -1.18
CA THR A 73 -6.15 -1.45 -1.62
C THR A 73 -6.86 -2.28 -0.54
N GLN A 74 -6.16 -3.26 0.04
CA GLN A 74 -6.70 -4.11 1.11
C GLN A 74 -7.11 -3.30 2.35
N GLU A 75 -6.30 -2.32 2.75
CA GLU A 75 -6.58 -1.49 3.92
C GLU A 75 -7.77 -0.54 3.66
N ASN A 76 -7.89 -0.03 2.43
CA ASN A 76 -9.05 0.77 2.03
C ASN A 76 -10.35 -0.04 1.99
N GLU A 77 -10.30 -1.32 1.63
CA GLU A 77 -11.46 -2.23 1.63
C GLU A 77 -11.92 -2.54 3.06
N LYS A 78 -11.00 -2.89 3.97
CA LYS A 78 -11.30 -3.07 5.40
C LYS A 78 -11.97 -1.83 6.00
N GLY A 79 -11.47 -0.63 5.67
CA GLY A 79 -12.06 0.63 6.13
C GLY A 79 -13.51 0.84 5.67
N LYS A 80 -13.91 0.33 4.50
CA LYS A 80 -15.28 0.42 4.00
C LYS A 80 -16.22 -0.55 4.71
N GLU A 81 -15.76 -1.75 5.01
CA GLU A 81 -16.56 -2.76 5.72
C GLU A 81 -16.89 -2.32 7.15
N VAL A 82 -15.91 -1.75 7.87
CA VAL A 82 -16.11 -1.21 9.22
C VAL A 82 -17.17 -0.10 9.21
N LYS A 83 -17.10 0.84 8.27
CA LYS A 83 -18.09 1.94 8.15
C LYS A 83 -19.50 1.42 7.85
N LYS A 84 -19.63 0.40 6.99
CA LYS A 84 -20.92 -0.22 6.66
C LYS A 84 -21.55 -0.90 7.88
N ASN A 85 -20.74 -1.58 8.69
CA ASN A 85 -21.22 -2.27 9.89
C ASN A 85 -21.59 -1.30 11.01
N VAL A 86 -20.89 -0.17 11.16
CA VAL A 86 -21.28 0.89 12.12
C VAL A 86 -22.62 1.52 11.74
N LYS A 87 -22.83 1.84 10.45
CA LYS A 87 -24.09 2.45 9.99
C LYS A 87 -25.32 1.55 10.23
N ARG A 88 -25.16 0.22 10.10
CA ARG A 88 -26.23 -0.76 10.38
C ARG A 88 -26.54 -0.96 11.87
N LYS A 89 -25.63 -0.59 12.77
CA LYS A 89 -25.84 -0.70 14.23
C LYS A 89 -26.50 0.55 14.83
N ILE A 90 -26.47 1.67 14.11
CA ILE A 90 -27.04 2.95 14.54
C ILE A 90 -28.44 3.18 13.95
N SER A 91 -28.80 2.43 12.90
CA SER A 91 -30.17 2.28 12.37
C SER A 91 -30.92 1.19 13.11
#